data_AF-A0A7T5EI15-F1
#
_entry.id   AF-A0A7T5EI15-F1
#
_cell.length_a   1.000
_cell.length_b   1.000
_cell.length_c   1.000
_cell.angle_alpha   90.00
_cell.angle_beta   90.00
_cell.angle_gamma   90.00
#
_symmetry.space_group_name_H-M   'P 1'
#
loop_
_entity.id
_entity.type
_entity.pdbx_description
1 polymer ?
#
loop_
_entity_poly.entity_id
_entity_poly.type
_entity_poly.pdbx_seq_one_letter_code
_entity_poly.pdbx_strand_id
1 'polypeptide(L)'
;MNYVVQPGDTLNAIAARFGVPVQELIRVNNIPAPYYIYIGQNIYVPIRPPVPTPPPTTDIDRRIRRLDERMDRAERNIRDLDRRVDRLEQRVTRLEARPRPRTT
;
A
#
# COMPACT_ATOMS: atom_id res chain seq x y z
N MET A 1 10.16 16.99 -29.03
CA MET A 1 11.56 17.42 -29.21
C MET A 1 12.41 16.19 -29.42
N ASN A 2 13.49 16.28 -30.19
CA ASN A 2 14.40 15.14 -30.41
C ASN A 2 15.64 15.31 -29.54
N TYR A 3 16.07 14.25 -28.87
CA TYR A 3 17.21 14.27 -27.95
C TYR A 3 18.14 13.12 -28.26
N VAL A 4 19.44 13.41 -28.34
CA VAL A 4 20.47 12.40 -28.55
C VAL A 4 21.03 11.99 -27.20
N VAL A 5 20.88 10.71 -26.86
CA VAL A 5 21.33 10.13 -25.60
C VAL A 5 22.85 10.33 -25.44
N GLN A 6 23.25 10.89 -24.30
CA GLN A 6 24.64 11.16 -23.96
C GLN A 6 25.23 10.05 -23.07
N PRO A 7 26.56 9.94 -22.98
CA PRO A 7 27.20 9.03 -22.02
C PRO A 7 26.71 9.28 -20.59
N GLY A 8 26.25 8.22 -19.91
CA GLY A 8 25.73 8.30 -18.54
C GLY A 8 24.24 8.66 -18.43
N ASP A 9 23.57 8.94 -19.55
CA ASP A 9 22.12 9.16 -19.53
C ASP A 9 21.36 7.88 -19.21
N THR A 10 20.28 8.04 -18.45
CA THR A 10 19.29 6.98 -18.20
C THR A 10 17.91 7.50 -18.58
N LEU A 11 16.99 6.59 -18.89
CA LEU A 11 15.59 6.94 -19.14
C LEU A 11 14.99 7.78 -18.00
N ASN A 12 15.34 7.46 -16.75
CA ASN A 12 14.92 8.20 -15.55
C ASN A 12 15.50 9.62 -15.52
N ALA A 13 16.81 9.77 -15.77
CA ALA A 13 17.46 11.09 -15.75
C ALA A 13 16.92 12.01 -16.87
N ILE A 14 16.72 11.47 -18.06
CA ILE A 14 16.13 12.19 -19.19
C ILE A 14 14.69 12.59 -18.87
N ALA A 15 13.88 11.64 -18.41
CA ALA A 15 12.50 11.87 -18.02
C ALA A 15 12.37 12.99 -16.97
N ALA A 16 13.19 12.93 -15.92
CA ALA A 16 13.23 13.95 -14.87
C ALA A 16 13.66 15.33 -15.40
N ARG A 17 14.69 15.36 -16.26
CA ARG A 17 15.20 16.60 -16.88
C ARG A 17 14.14 17.33 -17.69
N PHE A 18 13.29 16.59 -18.40
CA PHE A 18 12.26 17.16 -19.27
C PHE A 18 10.86 17.17 -18.63
N GLY A 19 10.71 16.73 -17.38
CA GLY A 19 9.43 16.69 -16.68
C GLY A 19 8.41 15.73 -17.31
N VAL A 20 8.87 14.66 -17.96
CA VAL A 20 8.01 13.69 -18.64
C VAL A 20 8.02 12.35 -17.89
N PRO A 21 6.90 11.58 -17.85
CA PRO A 21 6.92 10.24 -17.28
C PRO A 21 7.81 9.28 -18.08
N VAL A 22 8.58 8.45 -17.38
CA VAL A 22 9.47 7.45 -18.01
C VAL A 22 8.69 6.48 -18.90
N GLN A 23 7.52 6.04 -18.45
CA GLN A 23 6.61 5.19 -19.23
C GLN A 23 6.16 5.84 -20.53
N GLU A 24 5.95 7.16 -20.52
CA GLU A 24 5.61 7.91 -21.73
C GLU A 24 6.78 7.92 -22.71
N LEU A 25 8.00 8.13 -22.20
CA LEU A 25 9.22 8.08 -23.00
C LEU A 25 9.40 6.70 -23.67
N ILE A 26 9.21 5.61 -22.91
CA ILE A 26 9.27 4.23 -23.41
C ILE A 26 8.21 3.99 -24.49
N ARG A 27 6.96 4.38 -24.21
CA ARG A 27 5.82 4.16 -25.10
C ARG A 27 5.99 4.88 -26.43
N VAL A 28 6.37 6.16 -26.40
CA VAL A 28 6.48 6.97 -27.62
C VAL A 28 7.67 6.56 -28.48
N ASN A 29 8.73 6.03 -27.86
CA ASN A 29 9.92 5.55 -28.57
C ASN A 29 9.91 4.03 -28.82
N ASN A 30 8.82 3.33 -28.48
CA ASN A 30 8.67 1.88 -28.59
C ASN A 30 9.88 1.10 -28.04
N ILE A 31 10.40 1.51 -26.88
CA ILE A 31 11.59 0.89 -26.30
C ILE A 31 11.20 -0.46 -25.69
N PRO A 32 11.72 -1.59 -26.21
CA PRO A 32 11.36 -2.90 -25.70
C PRO A 32 11.99 -3.15 -24.33
N ALA A 33 11.38 -4.02 -23.53
CA ALA A 33 12.03 -4.58 -22.34
C ALA A 33 13.37 -5.23 -22.76
N PRO A 34 14.46 -5.03 -22.00
CA PRO A 34 14.53 -4.51 -20.63
C PRO A 34 14.70 -2.97 -20.52
N TYR A 35 14.30 -2.20 -21.53
CA TYR A 35 14.29 -0.72 -21.55
C TYR A 35 15.68 -0.08 -21.60
N TYR A 36 16.60 -0.67 -22.38
CA TYR A 36 17.90 -0.07 -22.62
C TYR A 36 17.82 1.08 -23.63
N ILE A 37 18.66 2.08 -23.37
CA ILE A 37 18.99 3.14 -24.31
C ILE A 37 20.50 3.15 -24.53
N TYR A 38 20.91 3.52 -25.73
CA TYR A 38 22.31 3.53 -26.13
C TYR A 38 22.80 4.95 -26.36
N ILE A 39 24.08 5.18 -26.11
CA ILE A 39 24.73 6.46 -26.38
C ILE A 39 24.61 6.77 -27.88
N GLY A 40 24.24 8.00 -28.22
CA GLY A 40 23.98 8.41 -29.60
C GLY A 40 22.60 8.04 -30.13
N GLN A 41 21.80 7.29 -29.37
CA GLN A 41 20.43 6.97 -29.76
C GLN A 41 19.58 8.24 -29.80
N ASN A 42 18.81 8.39 -30.87
CA ASN A 42 17.88 9.48 -31.00
C ASN A 42 16.54 9.09 -30.38
N ILE A 43 16.09 9.88 -29.41
CA ILE A 43 14.83 9.65 -28.72
C ILE A 43 13.93 10.88 -28.83
N TYR A 44 12.66 10.62 -29.08
CA TYR A 44 11.63 11.63 -29.08
C TYR A 44 11.12 11.87 -27.66
N VAL A 45 11.29 13.10 -27.18
CA VAL A 45 10.79 13.58 -25.89
C VAL A 45 9.48 14.34 -26.12
N PRO A 46 8.32 13.81 -25.70
CA PRO A 46 7.05 14.51 -25.80
C PRO A 46 6.95 15.57 -24.70
N ILE A 47 7.21 16.84 -25.06
CA ILE A 47 6.98 17.97 -24.14
C ILE A 47 5.45 18.14 -24.03
N ARG A 48 4.87 17.56 -22.98
CA ARG A 48 3.47 17.79 -22.59
C ARG A 48 3.49 18.36 -21.17
N PRO A 49 2.48 19.17 -20.79
CA PRO A 49 2.33 19.55 -19.39
C PRO A 49 2.35 18.29 -18.52
N PRO A 50 3.02 18.32 -17.36
CA PRO A 50 3.13 17.15 -16.50
C PRO A 50 1.71 16.67 -16.18
N VAL A 51 1.36 15.50 -16.72
CA VAL A 51 0.19 14.77 -16.23
C VAL A 51 0.46 14.52 -14.75
N PRO A 52 -0.48 14.83 -13.84
CA PRO A 52 -0.30 14.52 -12.44
C PRO A 52 -0.10 13.01 -12.34
N THR A 53 1.15 12.59 -12.14
CA THR A 53 1.46 11.21 -11.80
C THR A 53 0.68 10.93 -10.53
N PRO A 54 -0.31 10.01 -10.52
CA PRO A 54 -1.00 9.69 -9.30
C PRO A 54 0.07 9.32 -8.28
N PRO A 55 0.09 9.98 -7.09
CA PRO A 55 1.16 9.79 -6.15
C PRO A 55 1.25 8.30 -5.82
N PRO A 56 2.46 7.69 -5.89
CA PRO A 56 2.68 6.26 -5.67
C PRO A 56 2.24 5.76 -4.28
N THR A 57 1.78 6.65 -3.41
CA THR A 57 1.32 6.38 -2.05
C THR A 57 -0.17 6.00 -1.95
N THR A 58 -1.00 6.27 -2.97
CA THR A 58 -2.48 6.11 -2.84
C THR A 58 -2.91 4.68 -2.48
N ASP A 59 -2.16 3.65 -2.88
CA ASP A 59 -2.44 2.26 -2.50
C ASP A 59 -1.90 1.87 -1.12
N ILE A 60 -0.77 2.44 -0.72
CA ILE A 60 -0.18 2.23 0.61
C ILE A 60 -1.07 2.91 1.65
N ASP A 61 -1.47 4.16 1.42
CA ASP A 61 -2.36 4.92 2.30
C ASP A 61 -3.72 4.22 2.47
N ARG A 62 -4.29 3.71 1.36
CA ARG A 62 -5.53 2.92 1.41
C ARG A 62 -5.36 1.63 2.21
N ARG A 63 -4.21 0.96 2.08
CA ARG A 63 -3.91 -0.26 2.87
C ARG A 63 -3.73 0.04 4.34
N ILE A 64 -3.01 1.10 4.69
CA ILE A 64 -2.81 1.54 6.07
C ILE A 64 -4.17 1.81 6.73
N ARG A 65 -5.02 2.63 6.10
CA ARG A 65 -6.36 2.92 6.61
C ARG A 65 -7.21 1.66 6.85
N ARG A 66 -7.17 0.71 5.91
CA ARG A 66 -7.90 -0.56 6.06
C ARG A 66 -7.37 -1.41 7.22
N LEU A 67 -6.07 -1.33 7.52
CA LEU A 67 -5.48 -2.04 8.65
C LEU A 67 -5.91 -1.40 9.97
N ASP A 68 -5.87 -0.07 10.07
CA ASP A 68 -6.31 0.66 11.25
C ASP A 68 -7.77 0.33 11.61
N GLU A 69 -8.67 0.37 10.61
CA GLU A 69 -10.09 0.01 10.81
C GLU A 69 -10.29 -1.45 11.27
N ARG A 70 -9.42 -2.37 10.82
CA ARG A 70 -9.46 -3.78 11.24
C ARG A 70 -8.98 -3.94 12.67
N MET A 71 -7.93 -3.22 13.06
CA MET A 71 -7.40 -3.24 14.42
C MET A 71 -8.43 -2.69 15.41
N ASP A 72 -9.08 -1.56 15.09
CA ASP A 72 -10.15 -0.98 15.92
C ASP A 72 -11.31 -1.95 16.15
N ARG A 73 -11.70 -2.70 15.12
CA ARG A 73 -12.74 -3.73 15.23
C ARG A 73 -12.27 -4.89 16.10
N ALA A 74 -11.03 -5.32 15.96
CA ALA A 74 -10.45 -6.38 16.77
C ALA A 74 -10.40 -5.98 18.25
N GLU A 75 -10.00 -4.75 18.57
CA GLU A 75 -10.00 -4.26 19.95
C GLU A 75 -11.39 -4.27 20.58
N ARG A 76 -12.42 -3.83 19.84
CA ARG A 76 -13.80 -3.89 20.33
C ARG A 76 -14.24 -5.33 20.61
N ASN A 77 -13.95 -6.25 19.69
CA ASN A 77 -14.27 -7.66 19.88
C ASN A 77 -13.55 -8.26 21.10
N ILE A 78 -12.29 -7.90 21.32
CA ILE A 78 -11.51 -8.36 22.48
C ILE A 78 -12.12 -7.82 23.77
N ARG A 79 -12.43 -6.53 23.86
CA ARG A 79 -13.08 -5.94 25.05
C ARG A 79 -14.44 -6.58 25.35
N ASP A 80 -15.22 -6.89 24.31
CA ASP A 80 -16.50 -7.57 24.49
C ASP A 80 -16.31 -9.02 24.94
N LEU A 81 -15.25 -9.69 24.50
CA LEU A 81 -14.92 -11.03 24.97
C LEU A 81 -14.55 -11.01 26.45
N ASP A 82 -13.78 -10.02 26.89
CA ASP A 82 -13.40 -9.83 28.30
C ASP A 82 -14.65 -9.73 29.20
N ARG A 83 -15.60 -8.85 28.84
CA ARG A 83 -16.88 -8.73 29.55
C ARG A 83 -17.70 -10.01 29.55
N ARG A 84 -17.55 -10.86 28.53
CA ARG A 84 -18.23 -12.16 28.47
C ARG A 84 -17.56 -13.14 29.42
N VAL A 85 -16.24 -13.12 29.52
CA VAL A 85 -15.48 -13.94 30.48
C VAL A 85 -15.87 -13.54 31.90
N ASP A 86 -15.88 -12.26 32.26
CA ASP A 86 -16.30 -11.78 33.60
C ASP A 86 -17.69 -12.30 33.99
N ARG A 87 -18.63 -12.26 33.05
CA ARG A 87 -19.99 -12.78 33.27
C ARG A 87 -20.02 -14.29 33.46
N LEU A 88 -19.17 -15.03 32.76
CA LEU A 88 -19.06 -16.47 32.93
C LEU A 88 -18.44 -16.80 34.29
N GLU A 89 -17.42 -16.09 34.71
CA GLU A 89 -16.79 -16.26 36.02
C GLU A 89 -17.78 -16.04 37.16
N GLN A 90 -18.55 -14.94 37.13
CA GLN A 90 -19.60 -14.69 38.12
C GLN A 90 -20.65 -15.82 38.18
N ARG A 91 -20.99 -16.43 37.05
CA ARG A 91 -21.93 -17.55 37.00
C ARG A 91 -21.34 -18.80 37.64
N VAL A 92 -20.07 -19.09 37.36
CA VAL A 92 -19.37 -20.24 37.95
C VAL A 92 -19.29 -20.08 39.46
N THR A 93 -18.87 -18.91 39.97
CA THR A 93 -18.80 -18.64 41.41
C THR A 93 -20.15 -18.83 42.10
N ARG A 94 -21.25 -18.40 41.48
CA ARG A 94 -22.61 -18.62 42.03
C ARG A 94 -23.02 -20.09 42.09
N LEU A 95 -22.59 -20.89 41.11
CA LEU A 95 -22.88 -22.32 41.09
C LEU A 95 -22.09 -23.08 42.15
N GLU A 96 -20.82 -22.72 42.37
CA GLU A 96 -19.96 -23.31 43.40
C GLU A 96 -20.42 -22.98 44.82
N ALA A 97 -20.97 -21.78 45.04
CA ALA A 97 -21.49 -21.34 46.34
C ALA A 97 -22.79 -22.05 46.78
N ARG A 98 -23.35 -22.94 45.95
CA ARG A 98 -24.63 -23.62 46.23
C ARG A 98 -24.41 -24.82 47.19
N PRO A 99 -25.11 -24.90 48.34
CA PRO A 99 -24.89 -25.98 49.31
C PRO A 99 -25.28 -27.34 48.72
N ARG A 100 -24.43 -28.36 48.94
CA ARG A 100 -24.73 -29.73 48.48
C ARG A 100 -26.00 -30.24 49.16
N PRO A 101 -26.91 -30.92 48.44
CA PRO A 101 -28.09 -31.51 49.05
C PRO A 101 -27.64 -32.52 50.12
N ARG A 102 -28.20 -32.39 51.33
CA ARG A 102 -28.04 -33.39 52.38
C ARG A 102 -28.75 -34.66 51.90
N THR A 103 -27.98 -35.62 51.40
CA THR A 103 -28.45 -36.99 51.21
C THR A 103 -28.81 -37.53 52.59
N THR A 104 -30.10 -37.85 52.75
CA THR A 104 -30.68 -38.52 53.93
C THR A 104 -30.43 -40.02 53.81
#